data_AF-A0A3D9FCG4-F1
#
_entry.id   AF-A0A3D9FCG4-F1
#
_cell.length_a   1.000
_cell.length_b   1.000
_cell.length_c   1.000
_cell.angle_alpha   90.00
_cell.angle_beta   90.00
_cell.angle_gamma   90.00
#
_symmetry.space_group_name_H-M   'P 1'
#
loop_
_entity.id
_entity.type
_entity.pdbx_description
1 polymer ?
#
loop_
_entity_poly.entity_id
_entity_poly.type
_entity_poly.pdbx_seq_one_letter_code
_entity_poly.pdbx_strand_id
1 'polypeptide(L)'
;MRNSGRLLIVVALAVAGMSAFWGDVIAAVPAASPYRLLVVAIGVISFFGGLGLILFSYFGQIAEYVKERLFGHWVYDCRKASAADAKYIDDLSTRRIGPETSNVDAIRRLIELDIRTVFLVYCSARIANARKELRAGYFIVYPLSSDGVAALLDGTFMAPNPDRKHLTLRPECSAIYIGGIASEKGKAQNRCMSLMLGVLRSDDFASAEIVYARAGTEVGKKHLEIRDFVSTDPNKEGVGALYQRAIRP
;
A
#
# COMPACT_ATOMS: atom_id res chain seq x y z
N MET A 1 -7.81 4.42 -25.54
CA MET A 1 -8.67 5.10 -26.54
C MET A 1 -9.49 4.15 -27.43
N ARG A 2 -9.31 2.81 -27.38
CA ARG A 2 -10.08 1.87 -28.22
C ARG A 2 -11.55 1.68 -27.83
N ASN A 3 -11.97 2.15 -26.64
CA ASN A 3 -13.35 2.00 -26.13
C ASN A 3 -14.29 3.18 -26.42
N SER A 4 -13.77 4.33 -26.85
CA SER A 4 -14.57 5.54 -27.06
C SER A 4 -15.62 5.37 -28.17
N GLY A 5 -15.29 4.63 -29.24
CA GLY A 5 -16.21 4.38 -30.35
C GLY A 5 -17.36 3.44 -30.01
N ARG A 6 -17.13 2.42 -29.17
CA ARG A 6 -18.20 1.50 -28.73
C ARG A 6 -19.20 2.20 -27.82
N LEU A 7 -18.74 3.12 -26.98
CA LEU A 7 -19.61 3.87 -26.09
C LEU A 7 -20.52 4.83 -26.85
N LEU A 8 -20.00 5.55 -27.86
CA LEU A 8 -20.81 6.41 -28.73
C LEU A 8 -21.95 5.64 -29.40
N ILE A 9 -21.68 4.42 -29.85
CA ILE A 9 -22.69 3.53 -30.42
C ILE A 9 -23.73 3.13 -29.37
N VAL A 10 -23.32 2.75 -28.16
CA VAL A 10 -24.25 2.40 -27.07
C VAL A 10 -25.13 3.58 -26.66
N VAL A 11 -24.56 4.79 -26.55
CA VAL A 11 -25.33 6.00 -26.23
C VAL A 11 -26.30 6.35 -27.35
N ALA A 12 -25.86 6.28 -28.62
CA ALA A 12 -26.73 6.52 -29.76
C ALA A 12 -27.89 5.51 -29.81
N LEU A 13 -27.64 4.23 -29.55
CA LEU A 13 -28.66 3.19 -29.48
C LEU A 13 -29.62 3.39 -28.30
N ALA A 14 -29.12 3.77 -27.13
CA ALA A 14 -29.96 4.06 -25.97
C ALA A 14 -30.87 5.28 -26.21
N VAL A 15 -30.33 6.35 -26.81
CA VAL A 15 -31.10 7.54 -27.19
C VAL A 15 -32.15 7.20 -28.24
N ALA A 16 -31.79 6.42 -29.27
CA ALA A 16 -32.73 6.00 -30.31
C ALA A 16 -33.85 5.11 -29.74
N GLY A 17 -33.51 4.14 -28.88
CA GLY A 17 -34.48 3.26 -28.23
C GLY A 17 -35.43 4.00 -27.28
N MET A 18 -34.91 4.93 -26.48
CA MET A 18 -35.75 5.77 -25.61
C MET A 18 -36.67 6.70 -26.41
N SER A 19 -36.17 7.30 -27.50
CA SER A 19 -36.96 8.15 -28.38
C SER A 19 -38.12 7.37 -29.04
N ALA A 20 -37.83 6.17 -29.55
CA ALA A 20 -38.84 5.29 -30.14
C ALA A 20 -39.91 4.88 -29.10
N PHE A 21 -39.49 4.42 -27.93
CA PHE A 21 -40.40 4.03 -26.85
C PHE A 21 -41.35 5.18 -26.43
N TRP A 22 -40.82 6.38 -26.21
CA TRP A 22 -41.66 7.52 -25.85
C TRP A 22 -42.54 8.00 -27.00
N GLY A 23 -42.08 7.88 -28.24
CA GLY A 23 -42.91 8.12 -29.43
C GLY A 23 -44.15 7.23 -29.45
N ASP A 24 -43.98 5.94 -29.21
CA ASP A 24 -45.07 4.97 -29.15
C ASP A 24 -46.02 5.23 -27.97
N VAL A 25 -45.47 5.52 -26.78
CA VAL A 25 -46.26 5.86 -25.59
C VAL A 25 -47.09 7.14 -25.81
N ILE A 26 -46.52 8.17 -26.43
CA ILE A 26 -47.24 9.42 -26.72
C ILE A 26 -48.30 9.21 -27.81
N ALA A 27 -48.02 8.39 -28.82
CA ALA A 27 -48.96 8.06 -29.90
C ALA A 27 -50.16 7.25 -29.40
N ALA A 28 -49.96 6.41 -28.38
CA ALA A 28 -51.03 5.62 -27.76
C ALA A 28 -52.00 6.44 -26.89
N VAL A 29 -51.64 7.68 -26.50
CA VAL A 29 -52.51 8.56 -25.71
C VAL A 29 -53.40 9.39 -26.64
N PRO A 30 -54.75 9.32 -26.50
CA PRO A 30 -55.66 10.09 -27.34
C PRO A 30 -55.36 11.59 -27.30
N ALA A 31 -55.44 12.25 -28.46
CA ALA A 31 -55.09 13.66 -28.59
C ALA A 31 -55.90 14.60 -27.67
N ALA A 32 -57.16 14.24 -27.37
CA ALA A 32 -58.07 14.97 -26.51
C ALA A 32 -57.94 14.64 -25.01
N SER A 33 -57.04 13.73 -24.63
CA SER A 33 -56.87 13.32 -23.23
C SER A 33 -56.23 14.46 -22.41
N PRO A 34 -56.80 14.82 -21.23
CA PRO A 34 -56.20 15.82 -20.35
C PRO A 34 -54.83 15.38 -19.80
N TYR A 35 -54.52 14.08 -19.86
CA TYR A 35 -53.26 13.51 -19.36
C TYR A 35 -52.11 13.55 -20.38
N ARG A 36 -52.38 13.93 -21.63
CA ARG A 36 -51.36 13.89 -22.71
C ARG A 36 -50.16 14.79 -22.41
N LEU A 37 -50.40 15.99 -21.89
CA LEU A 37 -49.33 16.92 -21.48
C LEU A 37 -48.47 16.35 -20.35
N LEU A 38 -49.08 15.69 -19.38
CA LEU A 38 -48.37 15.04 -18.27
C LEU A 38 -47.48 13.91 -18.76
N VAL A 39 -47.97 13.07 -19.66
CA VAL A 39 -47.20 11.97 -20.26
C VAL A 39 -46.00 12.49 -21.06
N VAL A 40 -46.19 13.55 -21.86
CA VAL A 40 -45.10 14.22 -22.59
C VAL A 40 -44.07 14.79 -21.61
N ALA A 41 -44.50 15.46 -20.53
CA ALA A 41 -43.60 16.01 -19.53
C ALA A 41 -42.77 14.92 -18.82
N ILE A 42 -43.39 13.80 -18.42
CA ILE A 42 -42.68 12.67 -17.83
C ILE A 42 -41.67 12.08 -18.83
N GLY A 43 -42.02 11.99 -20.10
CA GLY A 43 -41.12 11.50 -21.15
C GLY A 43 -39.89 12.37 -21.34
N VAL A 44 -40.09 13.69 -21.41
CA VAL A 44 -39.00 14.67 -21.49
C VAL A 44 -38.09 14.58 -20.26
N ILE A 45 -38.65 14.57 -19.05
CA ILE A 45 -37.87 14.48 -17.80
C ILE A 45 -37.07 13.17 -17.76
N SER A 46 -37.68 12.04 -18.11
CA SER A 46 -37.02 10.74 -18.13
C SER A 46 -35.90 10.67 -19.16
N PHE A 47 -36.10 11.28 -20.34
CA PHE A 47 -35.08 11.36 -21.38
C PHE A 47 -33.87 12.17 -20.95
N PHE A 48 -34.08 13.41 -20.48
CA PHE A 48 -32.98 14.27 -20.02
C PHE A 48 -32.32 13.76 -18.75
N GLY A 49 -33.07 13.13 -17.84
CA GLY A 49 -32.52 12.46 -16.66
C GLY A 49 -31.61 11.28 -17.02
N GLY A 50 -32.07 10.41 -17.93
CA GLY A 50 -31.27 9.28 -18.44
C GLY A 50 -30.00 9.74 -19.16
N LEU A 51 -30.11 10.74 -20.04
CA LEU A 51 -28.96 11.33 -20.72
C LEU A 51 -27.98 11.96 -19.73
N GLY A 52 -28.48 12.65 -18.70
CA GLY A 52 -27.68 13.23 -17.63
C GLY A 52 -26.86 12.18 -16.87
N LEU A 53 -27.46 11.04 -16.52
CA LEU A 53 -26.77 9.93 -15.84
C LEU A 53 -25.66 9.31 -16.71
N ILE A 54 -25.93 9.13 -18.00
CA ILE A 54 -24.95 8.62 -18.97
C ILE A 54 -23.75 9.58 -19.08
N LEU A 55 -24.03 10.88 -19.25
CA LEU A 55 -22.99 11.90 -19.32
C LEU A 55 -22.20 12.00 -18.02
N PHE A 56 -22.86 11.95 -16.86
CA PHE A 56 -22.19 11.95 -15.55
C PHE A 56 -21.24 10.76 -15.38
N SER A 57 -21.68 9.54 -15.75
CA SER A 57 -20.83 8.35 -15.75
C SER A 57 -19.60 8.53 -16.62
N TYR A 58 -19.78 9.12 -17.81
CA TYR A 58 -18.68 9.40 -18.74
C TYR A 58 -17.70 10.45 -18.20
N PHE A 59 -18.22 11.55 -17.64
CA PHE A 59 -17.41 12.57 -16.97
C PHE A 59 -16.62 11.98 -15.79
N GLY A 60 -17.21 11.05 -15.03
CA GLY A 60 -16.52 10.31 -13.98
C GLY A 60 -15.32 9.52 -14.50
N GLN A 61 -15.49 8.76 -15.59
CA GLN A 61 -14.39 8.01 -16.22
C GLN A 61 -13.31 8.93 -16.79
N ILE A 62 -13.69 10.05 -17.42
CA ILE A 62 -12.72 11.04 -17.88
C ILE A 62 -12.00 11.66 -16.69
N ALA A 63 -12.70 12.01 -15.61
CA ALA A 63 -12.09 12.60 -14.43
C ALA A 63 -11.09 11.63 -13.77
N GLU A 64 -11.42 10.34 -13.69
CA GLU A 64 -10.48 9.30 -13.23
C GLU A 64 -9.28 9.16 -14.16
N TYR A 65 -9.51 9.10 -15.47
CA TYR A 65 -8.44 9.01 -16.47
C TYR A 65 -7.51 10.24 -16.44
N VAL A 66 -8.09 11.43 -16.36
CA VAL A 66 -7.37 12.70 -16.24
C VAL A 66 -6.64 12.75 -14.90
N LYS A 67 -7.24 12.27 -13.81
CA LYS A 67 -6.59 12.17 -12.51
C LYS A 67 -5.39 11.21 -12.56
N GLU A 68 -5.53 10.03 -13.16
CA GLU A 68 -4.42 9.09 -13.34
C GLU A 68 -3.29 9.68 -14.18
N ARG A 69 -3.65 10.40 -15.26
CA ARG A 69 -2.68 10.95 -16.20
C ARG A 69 -2.02 12.25 -15.73
N LEU A 70 -2.73 13.10 -15.00
CA LEU A 70 -2.20 14.37 -14.47
C LEU A 70 -1.49 14.18 -13.12
N PHE A 71 -2.01 13.35 -12.22
CA PHE A 71 -1.39 13.15 -10.90
C PHE A 71 -0.36 12.02 -10.88
N GLY A 72 -0.27 11.25 -11.97
CA GLY A 72 0.62 10.10 -12.11
C GLY A 72 0.25 8.96 -11.17
N HIS A 73 0.53 7.72 -11.58
CA HIS A 73 0.60 6.65 -10.60
C HIS A 73 1.84 6.88 -9.73
N TRP A 74 1.62 7.13 -8.43
CA TRP A 74 2.70 7.09 -7.46
C TRP A 74 3.18 5.64 -7.35
N VAL A 75 4.34 5.37 -7.93
CA VAL A 75 5.00 4.07 -7.83
C VAL A 75 5.82 4.10 -6.56
N TYR A 76 5.50 3.18 -5.65
CA TYR A 76 6.28 2.93 -4.46
C TYR A 76 7.31 1.86 -4.77
N ASP A 77 8.54 2.11 -4.38
CA ASP A 77 9.65 1.18 -4.52
C ASP A 77 10.61 1.33 -3.34
N CYS A 78 11.54 0.41 -3.18
CA CYS A 78 12.54 0.45 -2.13
C CYS A 78 13.94 0.20 -2.67
N ARG A 79 14.93 0.77 -1.99
CA ARG A 79 16.36 0.49 -2.23
C ARG A 79 17.06 0.31 -0.90
N LYS A 80 18.25 -0.30 -0.92
CA LYS A 80 19.16 -0.26 0.24
C LYS A 80 19.40 1.21 0.63
N ALA A 81 19.36 1.49 1.92
CA ALA A 81 19.69 2.81 2.46
C ALA A 81 21.20 3.07 2.32
N SER A 82 21.57 4.32 2.08
CA SER A 82 22.97 4.76 2.12
C SER A 82 23.23 5.57 3.40
N ALA A 83 24.50 5.83 3.73
CA ALA A 83 24.86 6.65 4.89
C ALA A 83 24.17 8.03 4.90
N ALA A 84 23.84 8.58 3.73
CA ALA A 84 23.10 9.84 3.58
C ALA A 84 21.61 9.75 3.99
N ASP A 85 21.05 8.53 4.09
CA ASP A 85 19.67 8.30 4.51
C ASP A 85 19.56 8.08 6.03
N ALA A 86 20.66 7.83 6.74
CA ALA A 86 20.63 7.48 8.16
C ALA A 86 19.90 8.52 9.03
N LYS A 87 20.18 9.82 8.80
CA LYS A 87 19.49 10.91 9.52
C LYS A 87 17.98 10.92 9.27
N TYR A 88 17.57 10.66 8.02
CA TYR A 88 16.14 10.62 7.69
C TYR A 88 15.43 9.46 8.41
N ILE A 89 16.08 8.30 8.47
CA ILE A 89 15.54 7.11 9.14
C ILE A 89 15.42 7.36 10.64
N ASP A 90 16.45 7.94 11.26
CA ASP A 90 16.45 8.33 12.68
C ASP A 90 15.33 9.33 13.01
N ASP A 91 15.25 10.42 12.24
CA ASP A 91 14.23 11.45 12.40
C ASP A 91 12.81 10.83 12.28
N LEU A 92 12.60 9.97 11.28
CA LEU A 92 11.30 9.33 11.07
C LEU A 92 10.98 8.31 12.17
N SER A 93 11.97 7.54 12.60
CA SER A 93 11.83 6.53 13.66
C SER A 93 11.45 7.19 14.99
N THR A 94 12.17 8.24 15.38
CA THR A 94 11.91 9.02 16.59
C THR A 94 10.51 9.63 16.56
N ARG A 95 10.08 10.19 15.41
CA ARG A 95 8.74 10.78 15.26
C ARG A 95 7.59 9.76 15.28
N ARG A 96 7.80 8.52 14.83
CA ARG A 96 6.72 7.54 14.57
C ARG A 96 6.63 6.43 15.60
N ILE A 97 7.76 6.04 16.18
CA ILE A 97 7.86 4.92 17.11
C ILE A 97 8.17 5.49 18.49
N GLY A 98 9.28 6.22 18.61
CA GLY A 98 9.70 6.85 19.87
C GLY A 98 11.22 7.00 19.97
N PRO A 99 11.71 7.71 21.01
CA PRO A 99 13.13 7.96 21.25
C PRO A 99 13.94 6.70 21.60
N GLU A 100 13.29 5.62 22.02
CA GLU A 100 13.89 4.32 22.32
C GLU A 100 14.36 3.53 21.09
N THR A 101 14.24 4.10 19.89
CA THR A 101 14.71 3.50 18.64
C THR A 101 16.20 3.76 18.36
N SER A 102 16.74 3.12 17.32
CA SER A 102 18.13 3.29 16.89
C SER A 102 18.45 4.74 16.56
N ASN A 103 19.53 5.28 17.14
CA ASN A 103 20.04 6.60 16.78
C ASN A 103 20.74 6.60 15.41
N VAL A 104 21.08 7.80 14.89
CA VAL A 104 21.78 7.95 13.60
C VAL A 104 23.02 7.07 13.48
N ASP A 105 23.85 6.99 14.53
CA ASP A 105 25.11 6.24 14.49
C ASP A 105 24.89 4.73 14.50
N ALA A 106 23.88 4.26 15.23
CA ALA A 106 23.42 2.89 15.13
C ALA A 106 22.93 2.55 13.72
N ILE A 107 22.10 3.41 13.11
CA ILE A 107 21.62 3.20 11.73
C ILE A 107 22.79 3.21 10.73
N ARG A 108 23.75 4.13 10.88
CA ARG A 108 24.96 4.16 10.04
C ARG A 108 25.75 2.86 10.15
N ARG A 109 26.01 2.38 11.36
CA ARG A 109 26.69 1.09 11.56
C ARG A 109 25.93 -0.05 10.89
N LEU A 110 24.60 -0.09 10.99
CA LEU A 110 23.80 -1.11 10.31
C LEU A 110 23.93 -1.04 8.78
N ILE A 111 24.01 0.16 8.21
CA ILE A 111 24.23 0.38 6.78
C ILE A 111 25.66 -0.04 6.38
N GLU A 112 26.66 0.33 7.17
CA GLU A 112 28.07 0.01 6.95
C GLU A 112 28.38 -1.49 7.05
N LEU A 113 27.63 -2.22 7.87
CA LEU A 113 27.76 -3.67 7.97
C LEU A 113 27.35 -4.39 6.66
N ASP A 114 26.71 -3.70 5.70
CA ASP A 114 26.21 -4.20 4.40
C ASP A 114 25.35 -5.48 4.49
N ILE A 115 24.69 -5.71 5.62
CA ILE A 115 23.93 -6.95 5.90
C ILE A 115 22.54 -6.95 5.24
N ARG A 116 22.35 -6.23 4.13
CA ARG A 116 21.03 -6.13 3.45
C ARG A 116 19.91 -5.81 4.45
N THR A 117 20.20 -4.95 5.42
CA THR A 117 19.39 -4.78 6.63
C THR A 117 18.45 -3.60 6.56
N VAL A 118 18.88 -2.49 5.95
CA VAL A 118 18.16 -1.22 6.00
C VAL A 118 17.68 -0.82 4.61
N PHE A 119 16.38 -0.65 4.46
CA PHE A 119 15.75 -0.26 3.20
C PHE A 119 15.02 1.08 3.33
N LEU A 120 15.28 1.96 2.36
CA LEU A 120 14.55 3.19 2.18
C LEU A 120 13.42 2.95 1.19
N VAL A 121 12.20 3.35 1.57
CA VAL A 121 11.03 3.36 0.70
C VAL A 121 10.85 4.74 0.13
N TYR A 122 10.68 4.83 -1.17
CA TYR A 122 10.43 6.06 -1.89
C TYR A 122 9.17 5.94 -2.73
N CYS A 123 8.53 7.08 -2.97
CA CYS A 123 7.49 7.19 -3.97
C CYS A 123 7.98 8.09 -5.10
N SER A 124 7.81 7.61 -6.33
CA SER A 124 8.12 8.38 -7.53
C SER A 124 6.82 8.64 -8.27
N ALA A 125 6.61 9.90 -8.67
CA ALA A 125 5.59 10.26 -9.64
C ALA A 125 6.28 10.42 -10.99
N ARG A 126 5.82 9.70 -12.00
CA ARG A 126 6.29 9.90 -13.38
C ARG A 126 5.49 11.06 -13.98
N ILE A 127 5.92 12.29 -13.71
CA ILE A 127 5.31 13.50 -14.28
C ILE A 127 6.24 14.02 -15.36
N ALA A 128 5.80 13.99 -16.62
CA ALA A 128 6.41 14.70 -17.75
C ALA A 128 7.96 14.70 -17.76
N ASN A 129 8.59 13.53 -17.70
CA ASN A 129 10.05 13.31 -17.75
C ASN A 129 10.88 13.80 -16.54
N ALA A 130 10.26 14.27 -15.46
CA ALA A 130 10.95 14.54 -14.19
C ALA A 130 10.72 13.41 -13.18
N ARG A 131 11.80 12.75 -12.74
CA ARG A 131 11.75 11.78 -11.63
C ARG A 131 11.94 12.54 -10.32
N LYS A 132 10.84 12.89 -9.64
CA LYS A 132 10.90 13.34 -8.25
C LYS A 132 10.73 12.13 -7.34
N GLU A 133 11.82 11.73 -6.70
CA GLU A 133 11.76 10.73 -5.62
C GLU A 133 11.48 11.43 -4.31
N LEU A 134 10.39 11.06 -3.67
CA LEU A 134 10.07 11.48 -2.32
C LEU A 134 10.29 10.31 -1.38
N ARG A 135 11.05 10.53 -0.31
CA ARG A 135 11.18 9.54 0.76
C ARG A 135 9.80 9.33 1.39
N ALA A 136 9.38 8.07 1.48
CA ALA A 136 8.06 7.68 1.91
C ALA A 136 8.07 6.88 3.22
N GLY A 137 9.19 6.22 3.52
CA GLY A 137 9.37 5.45 4.74
C GLY A 137 10.65 4.65 4.73
N TYR A 138 10.76 3.73 5.68
CA TYR A 138 11.84 2.76 5.76
C TYR A 138 11.34 1.45 6.36
N PHE A 139 12.11 0.39 6.18
CA PHE A 139 12.02 -0.81 7.00
C PHE A 139 13.41 -1.39 7.25
N ILE A 140 13.56 -2.07 8.39
CA ILE A 140 14.78 -2.75 8.79
C ILE A 140 14.48 -4.24 8.97
N VAL A 141 15.32 -5.09 8.38
CA VAL A 141 15.27 -6.54 8.46
C VAL A 141 16.63 -7.05 8.94
N TYR A 142 16.65 -7.98 9.87
CA TYR A 142 17.86 -8.59 10.39
C TYR A 142 17.86 -10.07 10.04
N PRO A 143 18.69 -10.54 9.10
CA PRO A 143 18.90 -11.97 8.93
C PRO A 143 19.66 -12.50 10.14
N LEU A 144 19.06 -13.46 10.86
CA LEU A 144 19.57 -13.98 12.12
C LEU A 144 20.36 -15.27 11.93
N SER A 145 21.45 -15.40 12.69
CA SER A 145 22.09 -16.69 12.96
C SER A 145 21.28 -17.51 13.97
N SER A 146 21.66 -18.76 14.22
CA SER A 146 21.10 -19.57 15.31
C SER A 146 21.19 -18.85 16.66
N ASP A 147 22.33 -18.24 16.93
CA ASP A 147 22.59 -17.50 18.16
C ASP A 147 21.71 -16.25 18.25
N GLY A 148 21.46 -15.60 17.10
CA GLY A 148 20.54 -14.46 17.04
C GLY A 148 19.08 -14.84 17.30
N VAL A 149 18.64 -16.01 16.83
CA VAL A 149 17.31 -16.52 17.14
C VAL A 149 17.19 -16.84 18.63
N ALA A 150 18.19 -17.50 19.22
CA ALA A 150 18.21 -17.78 20.65
C ALA A 150 18.12 -16.48 21.48
N ALA A 151 18.97 -15.49 21.15
CA ALA A 151 18.96 -14.18 21.79
C ALA A 151 17.63 -13.42 21.59
N LEU A 152 16.94 -13.62 20.47
CA LEU A 152 15.66 -12.98 20.23
C LEU A 152 14.55 -13.56 21.10
N LEU A 153 14.53 -14.89 21.23
CA LEU A 153 13.54 -15.65 21.99
C LEU A 153 13.73 -15.48 23.50
N ASP A 154 14.97 -15.39 23.97
CA ASP A 154 15.27 -15.14 25.40
C ASP A 154 15.15 -13.66 25.81
N GLY A 155 15.01 -12.75 24.83
CA GLY A 155 14.82 -11.32 25.05
C GLY A 155 16.12 -10.52 25.21
N THR A 156 17.29 -11.10 24.96
CA THR A 156 18.60 -10.42 25.05
C THR A 156 19.04 -9.77 23.73
N PHE A 157 18.34 -10.02 22.62
CA PHE A 157 18.64 -9.40 21.33
C PHE A 157 18.36 -7.90 21.32
N MET A 158 19.41 -7.09 21.20
CA MET A 158 19.34 -5.64 21.14
C MET A 158 19.24 -5.13 19.71
N ALA A 159 18.02 -4.98 19.19
CA ALA A 159 17.78 -4.54 17.81
C ALA A 159 18.48 -3.22 17.42
N PRO A 160 18.55 -2.19 18.29
CA PRO A 160 19.25 -0.96 17.93
C PRO A 160 20.74 -1.12 17.73
N ASN A 161 21.36 -2.12 18.36
CA ASN A 161 22.79 -2.37 18.28
C ASN A 161 23.05 -3.89 18.37
N PRO A 162 22.69 -4.65 17.33
CA PRO A 162 22.77 -6.10 17.37
C PRO A 162 24.24 -6.53 17.46
N ASP A 163 24.52 -7.51 18.31
CA ASP A 163 25.82 -8.18 18.27
C ASP A 163 26.01 -8.83 16.90
N ARG A 164 27.19 -8.66 16.31
CA ARG A 164 27.53 -9.22 15.00
C ARG A 164 27.35 -10.74 14.97
N LYS A 165 27.57 -11.44 16.07
CA LYS A 165 27.38 -12.90 16.16
C LYS A 165 25.91 -13.33 16.00
N HIS A 166 24.96 -12.43 16.30
CA HIS A 166 23.52 -12.68 16.16
C HIS A 166 23.03 -12.51 14.73
N LEU A 167 23.83 -11.91 13.86
CA LEU A 167 23.49 -11.66 12.46
C LEU A 167 24.24 -12.64 11.56
N THR A 168 23.67 -12.90 10.38
CA THR A 168 24.37 -13.63 9.31
C THR A 168 24.58 -12.73 8.11
N LEU A 169 25.78 -12.83 7.52
CA LEU A 169 26.14 -12.16 6.26
C LEU A 169 25.85 -13.04 5.04
N ARG A 170 25.49 -14.30 5.27
CA ARG A 170 25.27 -15.30 4.22
C ARG A 170 23.78 -15.32 3.82
N PRO A 171 23.47 -15.82 2.61
CA PRO A 171 22.10 -16.10 2.21
C PRO A 171 21.42 -17.11 3.12
N GLU A 172 22.19 -17.95 3.82
CA GLU A 172 21.67 -18.84 4.86
C GLU A 172 21.42 -18.07 6.17
N CYS A 173 20.15 -17.96 6.56
CA CYS A 173 19.71 -17.41 7.82
C CYS A 173 18.67 -18.34 8.48
N SER A 174 18.75 -18.48 9.80
CA SER A 174 17.82 -19.33 10.56
C SER A 174 16.43 -18.71 10.64
N ALA A 175 16.38 -17.38 10.72
CA ALA A 175 15.16 -16.59 10.71
C ALA A 175 15.46 -15.14 10.30
N ILE A 176 14.41 -14.34 10.18
CA ILE A 176 14.54 -12.89 9.96
C ILE A 176 13.82 -12.17 11.09
N TYR A 177 14.40 -11.09 11.60
CA TYR A 177 13.72 -10.20 12.55
C TYR A 177 13.45 -8.84 11.92
N ILE A 178 12.22 -8.35 12.02
CA ILE A 178 11.84 -7.00 11.56
C ILE A 178 12.17 -6.00 12.67
N GLY A 179 13.21 -5.21 12.44
CA GLY A 179 13.73 -4.23 13.39
C GLY A 179 12.88 -2.99 13.59
N GLY A 180 12.19 -2.57 12.53
CA GLY A 180 11.40 -1.36 12.53
C GLY A 180 10.82 -1.10 11.15
N ILE A 181 9.65 -0.49 11.14
CA ILE A 181 8.97 -0.07 9.91
C ILE A 181 8.18 1.20 10.18
N ALA A 182 8.50 2.27 9.47
CA ALA A 182 7.84 3.54 9.62
C ALA A 182 7.66 4.24 8.28
N SER A 183 6.67 5.11 8.21
CA SER A 183 6.34 5.87 7.00
C SER A 183 5.92 7.30 7.30
N GLU A 184 6.10 8.18 6.32
CA GLU A 184 5.70 9.59 6.43
C GLU A 184 4.18 9.76 6.52
N LYS A 185 3.42 8.84 5.93
CA LYS A 185 1.96 8.90 5.85
C LYS A 185 1.37 7.51 6.04
N GLY A 186 0.21 7.40 6.69
CA GLY A 186 -0.46 6.11 6.92
C GLY A 186 -0.69 5.28 5.65
N LYS A 187 -0.99 5.91 4.50
CA LYS A 187 -1.11 5.20 3.21
C LYS A 187 0.21 4.57 2.75
N ALA A 188 1.35 5.18 3.07
CA ALA A 188 2.67 4.66 2.74
C ALA A 188 3.05 3.48 3.67
N GLN A 189 2.47 3.36 4.86
CA GLN A 189 2.73 2.24 5.77
C GLN A 189 2.41 0.88 5.14
N ASN A 190 1.21 0.74 4.58
CA ASN A 190 0.81 -0.50 3.88
C ASN A 190 1.73 -0.81 2.69
N ARG A 191 2.26 0.22 2.02
CA ARG A 191 3.22 0.06 0.92
C ARG A 191 4.59 -0.39 1.45
N CYS A 192 5.09 0.21 2.53
CA CYS A 192 6.33 -0.22 3.19
C CYS A 192 6.24 -1.70 3.59
N MET A 193 5.12 -2.11 4.22
CA MET A 193 4.95 -3.52 4.61
C MET A 193 4.87 -4.46 3.42
N SER A 194 4.25 -4.04 2.32
CA SER A 194 4.12 -4.88 1.12
C SER A 194 5.46 -5.02 0.41
N LEU A 195 6.24 -3.95 0.32
CA LEU A 195 7.61 -3.97 -0.20
C LEU A 195 8.53 -4.81 0.68
N MET A 196 8.45 -4.65 2.00
CA MET A 196 9.17 -5.49 2.97
C MET A 196 8.87 -6.97 2.75
N LEU A 197 7.59 -7.39 2.70
CA LEU A 197 7.24 -8.78 2.42
C LEU A 197 7.75 -9.27 1.05
N GLY A 198 7.81 -8.40 0.05
CA GLY A 198 8.43 -8.69 -1.24
C GLY A 198 9.93 -8.95 -1.11
N VAL A 199 10.64 -8.12 -0.35
CA VAL A 199 12.07 -8.30 -0.03
C VAL A 199 12.30 -9.60 0.73
N LEU A 200 11.48 -9.92 1.73
CA LEU A 200 11.63 -11.16 2.51
C LEU A 200 11.44 -12.45 1.69
N ARG A 201 10.86 -12.34 0.49
CA ARG A 201 10.64 -13.46 -0.44
C ARG A 201 11.69 -13.55 -1.54
N SER A 202 12.64 -12.61 -1.60
CA SER A 202 13.71 -12.67 -2.60
C SER A 202 14.69 -13.80 -2.29
N ASP A 203 15.51 -14.14 -3.28
CA ASP A 203 16.56 -15.16 -3.17
C ASP A 203 17.56 -14.83 -2.03
N ASP A 204 17.67 -13.55 -1.68
CA ASP A 204 18.55 -13.07 -0.61
C ASP A 204 18.18 -13.61 0.78
N PHE A 205 16.93 -14.04 0.97
CA PHE A 205 16.39 -14.53 2.23
C PHE A 205 15.73 -15.90 2.09
N ALA A 206 16.02 -16.61 1.00
CA ALA A 206 15.29 -17.81 0.62
C ALA A 206 15.42 -18.98 1.60
N SER A 207 16.41 -18.96 2.49
CA SER A 207 16.68 -19.99 3.49
C SER A 207 15.85 -19.83 4.77
N ALA A 208 15.37 -18.62 5.08
CA ALA A 208 14.57 -18.40 6.29
C ALA A 208 13.16 -18.94 6.11
N GLU A 209 12.68 -19.62 7.14
CA GLU A 209 11.30 -20.12 7.21
C GLU A 209 10.41 -19.20 8.05
N ILE A 210 10.99 -18.55 9.06
CA ILE A 210 10.27 -17.76 10.07
C ILE A 210 10.72 -16.30 10.04
N VAL A 211 9.75 -15.39 10.14
CA VAL A 211 9.96 -13.96 10.40
C VAL A 211 9.40 -13.62 11.75
N TYR A 212 10.21 -12.93 12.54
CA TYR A 212 9.86 -12.38 13.83
C TYR A 212 9.67 -10.87 13.75
N ALA A 213 8.82 -10.31 14.60
CA ALA A 213 8.64 -8.88 14.76
C ALA A 213 8.17 -8.54 16.18
N ARG A 214 8.51 -7.35 16.68
CA ARG A 214 7.90 -6.78 17.88
C ARG A 214 7.06 -5.57 17.51
N ALA A 215 5.85 -5.49 18.05
CA ALA A 215 5.01 -4.31 17.88
C ALA A 215 5.50 -3.19 18.79
N GLY A 216 6.14 -2.16 18.26
CA GLY A 216 6.50 -0.97 19.05
C GLY A 216 5.32 -0.05 19.38
N THR A 217 4.18 -0.23 18.71
CA THR A 217 2.96 0.57 18.90
C THR A 217 1.71 -0.29 18.70
N GLU A 218 0.56 0.17 19.20
CA GLU A 218 -0.74 -0.50 18.97
C GLU A 218 -1.10 -0.60 17.49
N VAL A 219 -0.77 0.44 16.71
CA VAL A 219 -0.96 0.42 15.25
C VAL A 219 -0.04 -0.63 14.62
N GLY A 220 1.20 -0.75 15.09
CA GLY A 220 2.12 -1.81 14.69
C GLY A 220 1.58 -3.20 14.98
N LYS A 221 1.02 -3.42 16.17
CA LYS A 221 0.37 -4.69 16.55
C LYS A 221 -0.75 -5.05 15.59
N LYS A 222 -1.66 -4.12 15.33
CA LYS A 222 -2.79 -4.34 14.41
C LYS A 222 -2.32 -4.71 12.99
N HIS A 223 -1.21 -4.13 12.54
CA HIS A 223 -0.60 -4.47 11.26
C HIS A 223 0.03 -5.87 11.22
N LEU A 224 0.59 -6.34 12.34
CA LEU A 224 1.09 -7.71 12.46
C LEU A 224 -0.06 -8.72 12.40
N GLU A 225 -1.14 -8.49 13.13
CA GLU A 225 -2.34 -9.35 13.15
C GLU A 225 -2.98 -9.49 11.76
N ILE A 226 -3.17 -8.38 11.03
CA ILE A 226 -3.69 -8.37 9.64
C ILE A 226 -2.80 -9.18 8.68
N ARG A 227 -1.55 -9.43 9.07
CA ARG A 227 -0.56 -10.16 8.28
C ARG A 227 -0.20 -11.49 8.92
N ASP A 228 -1.13 -12.09 9.65
CA ASP A 228 -1.03 -13.47 10.14
C ASP A 228 0.19 -13.72 11.04
N PHE A 229 0.72 -12.66 11.66
CA PHE A 229 1.71 -12.82 12.73
C PHE A 229 0.98 -13.26 13.99
N VAL A 230 1.50 -14.31 14.63
CA VAL A 230 0.97 -14.87 15.87
C VAL A 230 1.97 -14.66 17.00
N SER A 231 1.49 -14.45 18.23
CA SER A 231 2.41 -14.32 19.37
C SER A 231 3.26 -15.58 19.54
N THR A 232 4.53 -15.42 19.87
CA THR A 232 5.41 -16.54 20.24
C THR A 232 5.10 -17.10 21.62
N ASP A 233 4.43 -16.31 22.48
CA ASP A 233 4.01 -16.69 23.83
C ASP A 233 2.52 -16.32 24.01
N PRO A 234 1.61 -17.30 24.13
CA PRO A 234 0.17 -17.06 24.29
C PRO A 234 -0.19 -16.20 25.51
N ASN A 235 0.70 -16.11 26.50
CA ASN A 235 0.49 -15.32 27.71
C ASN A 235 1.04 -13.89 27.60
N LYS A 236 1.79 -13.59 26.53
CA LYS A 236 2.37 -12.27 26.28
C LYS A 236 1.86 -11.75 24.95
N GLU A 237 0.80 -10.97 25.03
CA GLU A 237 0.25 -10.21 23.90
C GLU A 237 0.38 -8.70 24.14
N GLY A 238 0.22 -7.91 23.08
CA GLY A 238 0.27 -6.46 23.17
C GLY A 238 1.51 -5.83 22.54
N VAL A 239 1.73 -4.56 22.85
CA VAL A 239 2.93 -3.81 22.48
C VAL A 239 4.15 -4.39 23.20
N GLY A 240 5.27 -4.52 22.49
CA GLY A 240 6.51 -5.12 22.98
C GLY A 240 6.56 -6.66 22.91
N ALA A 241 5.42 -7.34 22.76
CA ALA A 241 5.38 -8.79 22.57
C ALA A 241 6.07 -9.20 21.26
N LEU A 242 6.63 -10.41 21.25
CA LEU A 242 7.28 -11.00 20.08
C LEU A 242 6.24 -11.81 19.31
N TYR A 243 6.15 -11.54 18.02
CA TYR A 243 5.28 -12.26 17.09
C TYR A 243 6.12 -12.96 16.02
N GLN A 244 5.58 -14.03 15.46
CA GLN A 244 6.20 -14.80 14.40
C GLN A 244 5.22 -15.11 13.27
N ARG A 245 5.75 -15.34 12.08
CA ARG A 245 5.01 -15.74 10.87
C ARG A 245 5.90 -16.60 9.98
N ALA A 246 5.35 -17.61 9.33
CA ALA A 246 6.02 -18.28 8.22
C ALA A 246 6.17 -17.35 6.99
N ILE A 247 7.34 -17.34 6.35
CA ILE A 247 7.59 -16.54 5.13
C ILE A 247 6.80 -17.08 3.95
N ARG A 248 6.78 -18.41 3.83
CA ARG A 248 6.10 -19.17 2.79
C ARG A 248 4.95 -19.94 3.46
N PRO A 249 3.69 -19.70 3.05
CA PRO A 249 2.57 -20.52 3.49
C PRO A 249 2.66 -21.94 2.93
#